data_AF-A0A942XUX2-F1
#
_entry.id   AF-A0A942XUX2-F1
#
_cell.length_a   1.000
_cell.length_b   1.000
_cell.length_c   1.000
_cell.angle_alpha   90.00
_cell.angle_beta   90.00
_cell.angle_gamma   90.00
#
_symmetry.space_group_name_H-M   'P 1'
#
loop_
_entity.id
_entity.type
_entity.pdbx_description
1 polymer ?
#
loop_
_entity_poly.entity_id
_entity_poly.type
_entity_poly.pdbx_seq_one_letter_code
_entity_poly.pdbx_strand_id
1 'polypeptide(L)'
;MNERQERIERLAERWFAAGTTDAEERELREWLREAEEVPAALRDVQAMLAGLDALAEERLPAGRRVPLRRRMSPLWGFAAAAVVALGLFFCAELLRKPYCYIDGRAVYDKEAAMQAMVYLESFSALDASGRMVDELIRNN
;
A
#
# COMPACT_ATOMS: atom_id res chain seq x y z
N MET A 1 -37.11 18.26 -31.17
CA MET A 1 -35.64 18.38 -31.03
C MET A 1 -35.02 18.03 -32.38
N ASN A 2 -33.88 18.65 -32.72
CA ASN A 2 -33.18 18.33 -33.96
C ASN A 2 -32.35 17.05 -33.74
N GLU A 3 -32.42 16.03 -34.61
CA GLU A 3 -31.73 14.73 -34.40
C GLU A 3 -30.21 14.91 -34.16
N ARG A 4 -29.64 15.95 -34.77
CA ARG A 4 -28.24 16.36 -34.56
C ARG A 4 -27.96 16.76 -33.12
N GLN A 5 -28.89 17.46 -32.46
CA GLN A 5 -28.75 17.90 -31.08
C GLN A 5 -28.80 16.71 -30.11
N GLU A 6 -29.73 15.78 -30.29
CA GLU A 6 -29.83 14.58 -29.44
C GLU A 6 -28.59 13.67 -29.56
N ARG A 7 -27.94 13.66 -30.74
CA ARG A 7 -26.66 12.96 -30.91
C ARG A 7 -25.53 13.64 -30.14
N ILE A 8 -25.49 14.97 -30.12
CA ILE A 8 -24.50 15.74 -29.36
C ILE A 8 -24.73 15.61 -27.86
N GLU A 9 -25.98 15.58 -27.40
CA GLU A 9 -26.31 15.34 -25.99
C GLU A 9 -25.83 13.95 -25.53
N ARG A 10 -26.07 12.90 -26.30
CA ARG A 10 -25.50 11.57 -26.03
C ARG A 10 -23.97 11.54 -26.05
N LEU A 11 -23.36 12.33 -26.94
CA LEU A 11 -21.91 12.46 -27.01
C LEU A 11 -21.35 13.14 -25.76
N ALA A 12 -22.02 14.19 -25.28
CA ALA A 12 -21.71 14.89 -24.05
C ALA A 12 -21.85 14.00 -22.81
N GLU A 13 -22.91 13.20 -22.72
CA GLU A 13 -23.08 12.22 -21.63
C GLU A 13 -21.93 11.20 -21.61
N ARG A 14 -21.54 10.68 -22.78
CA ARG A 14 -20.38 9.78 -22.90
C ARG A 14 -19.07 10.48 -22.55
N TRP A 15 -18.93 11.75 -22.90
CA TRP A 15 -17.75 12.54 -22.57
C TRP A 15 -17.63 12.73 -21.06
N PHE A 16 -18.73 13.05 -20.38
CA PHE A 16 -18.81 13.08 -18.92
C PHE A 16 -18.45 11.74 -18.27
N ALA A 17 -18.84 10.63 -18.88
CA ALA A 17 -18.48 9.29 -18.43
C ALA A 17 -17.04 8.88 -18.81
N ALA A 18 -16.22 9.79 -19.36
CA ALA A 18 -14.87 9.53 -19.86
C ALA A 18 -14.78 8.39 -20.90
N GLY A 19 -15.86 8.17 -21.67
CA GLY A 19 -16.01 7.10 -22.65
C GLY A 19 -15.90 7.56 -24.11
N THR A 20 -15.43 8.78 -24.36
CA THR A 20 -15.24 9.35 -25.70
C THR A 20 -13.82 9.20 -26.19
N THR A 21 -13.68 9.04 -27.50
CA THR A 21 -12.39 9.11 -28.21
C THR A 21 -12.01 10.56 -28.53
N ASP A 22 -10.74 10.81 -28.85
CA ASP A 22 -10.24 12.14 -29.23
C ASP A 22 -10.94 12.73 -30.48
N ALA A 23 -11.46 11.87 -31.37
CA ALA A 23 -12.22 12.31 -32.54
C ALA A 23 -13.63 12.79 -32.14
N GLU A 24 -14.27 12.07 -31.24
CA GLU A 24 -15.58 12.40 -30.69
C GLU A 24 -15.55 13.67 -29.84
N GLU A 25 -14.51 13.85 -29.03
CA GLU A 25 -14.35 15.08 -28.25
C GLU A 25 -14.12 16.30 -29.18
N ARG A 26 -13.36 16.14 -30.27
CA ARG A 26 -13.19 17.22 -31.26
C ARG A 26 -14.52 17.61 -31.91
N GLU A 27 -15.32 16.63 -32.29
CA GLU A 27 -16.66 16.88 -32.84
C GLU A 27 -17.56 17.63 -31.86
N LEU A 28 -17.54 17.24 -30.58
CA LEU A 28 -18.29 17.92 -29.51
C LEU A 28 -17.84 19.37 -29.35
N ARG A 29 -16.53 19.62 -29.33
CA ARG A 29 -15.92 20.96 -29.22
C ARG A 29 -16.26 21.82 -30.43
N GLU A 30 -16.18 21.28 -31.64
CA GLU A 30 -16.52 21.98 -32.88
C GLU A 30 -17.99 22.40 -32.87
N TRP A 31 -18.89 21.48 -32.50
CA TRP A 31 -20.31 21.79 -32.39
C TRP A 31 -20.58 22.90 -31.36
N LEU A 32 -19.96 22.83 -30.18
CA LEU A 32 -20.10 23.86 -29.14
C LEU A 32 -19.57 25.23 -29.59
N ARG A 33 -18.58 25.26 -30.50
CA ARG A 33 -18.04 26.50 -31.06
C ARG A 33 -18.94 27.10 -32.13
N GLU A 34 -19.65 26.27 -32.89
CA GLU A 34 -20.59 26.69 -33.94
C GLU A 34 -21.97 27.08 -33.40
N ALA A 35 -22.36 26.57 -32.24
CA ALA A 35 -23.66 26.84 -31.64
C ALA A 35 -23.77 28.31 -31.21
N GLU A 36 -24.70 29.05 -31.82
CA GLU A 36 -25.02 30.45 -31.46
C GLU A 36 -25.65 30.54 -30.06
N GLU A 37 -26.50 29.56 -29.71
CA GLU A 37 -27.05 29.40 -28.36
C GLU A 37 -26.89 27.95 -27.89
N VAL A 38 -26.18 27.77 -26.76
CA VAL A 38 -25.93 26.45 -26.20
C VAL A 38 -27.11 26.00 -25.34
N PRO A 39 -27.70 24.82 -25.62
CA PRO A 39 -28.76 24.23 -24.81
C PRO A 39 -28.37 24.10 -23.35
N ALA A 40 -29.32 24.27 -22.43
CA ALA A 40 -29.07 24.22 -20.99
C ALA A 40 -28.34 22.94 -20.55
N ALA A 41 -28.68 21.79 -21.14
CA ALA A 41 -28.05 20.49 -20.85
C ALA A 41 -26.54 20.43 -21.19
N LEU A 42 -26.06 21.31 -22.07
CA LEU A 42 -24.67 21.31 -22.56
C LEU A 42 -23.84 22.46 -21.98
N ARG A 43 -24.45 23.35 -21.18
CA ARG A 43 -23.74 24.49 -20.57
C ARG A 43 -22.65 24.05 -19.61
N ASP A 44 -22.89 22.99 -18.84
CA ASP A 44 -21.91 22.46 -17.90
C ASP A 44 -20.70 21.86 -18.64
N VAL A 45 -20.95 21.14 -19.74
CA VAL A 45 -19.91 20.61 -20.64
C VAL A 45 -19.05 21.74 -21.21
N GLN A 46 -19.72 22.79 -21.71
CA GLN A 46 -19.05 23.95 -22.27
C GLN A 46 -18.14 24.62 -21.24
N ALA A 47 -18.63 24.84 -20.02
CA ALA A 47 -17.87 25.45 -18.94
C ALA A 47 -16.66 24.58 -18.54
N MET A 48 -16.83 23.26 -18.48
CA MET A 48 -15.73 22.34 -18.16
C MET A 48 -14.66 22.32 -19.24
N LEU A 49 -15.05 22.21 -20.51
CA LEU A 49 -14.09 22.24 -21.63
C LEU A 49 -13.32 23.56 -21.66
N ALA A 50 -14.01 24.70 -21.50
CA ALA A 50 -13.37 26.00 -21.42
C ALA A 50 -12.38 26.11 -20.23
N GLY A 51 -12.75 25.56 -19.07
CA GLY A 51 -11.88 25.51 -17.90
C GLY A 51 -10.63 24.65 -18.13
N LEU A 52 -10.78 23.49 -18.79
CA LEU A 52 -9.67 22.63 -19.17
C LEU A 52 -8.73 23.31 -20.16
N ASP A 53 -9.28 24.04 -21.14
CA ASP A 53 -8.49 24.80 -22.11
C ASP A 53 -7.71 25.93 -21.43
N ALA A 54 -8.35 26.68 -20.52
CA ALA A 54 -7.68 27.69 -19.71
C ALA A 54 -6.53 27.11 -18.88
N LEU A 55 -6.74 25.95 -18.24
CA LEU A 55 -5.68 25.24 -17.50
C LEU A 55 -4.56 24.72 -18.41
N ALA A 56 -4.89 24.34 -19.64
CA ALA A 56 -3.88 23.94 -20.63
C ALA A 56 -3.03 25.14 -21.10
N GLU A 57 -3.62 26.33 -21.17
CA GLU A 57 -2.92 27.59 -21.45
C GLU A 57 -2.03 28.04 -20.29
N GLU A 58 -2.44 27.77 -19.04
CA GLU A 58 -1.64 28.00 -17.82
C GLU A 58 -0.42 27.07 -17.69
N ARG A 59 -0.04 26.37 -18.76
CA ARG A 59 1.14 25.49 -18.80
C ARG A 59 2.33 26.16 -18.14
N LEU A 60 2.84 25.46 -17.11
CA LEU A 60 4.14 25.70 -16.48
C LEU A 60 5.14 26.23 -17.50
N PRO A 61 5.88 27.31 -17.19
CA PRO A 61 6.71 28.02 -18.16
C PRO A 61 7.51 27.02 -19.00
N ALA A 62 7.37 27.15 -20.32
CA ALA A 62 8.01 26.31 -21.32
C ALA A 62 9.51 26.22 -21.03
N GLY A 63 9.93 25.17 -20.32
CA GLY A 63 11.26 25.12 -19.74
C GLY A 63 11.41 24.19 -18.55
N ARG A 64 10.36 23.94 -17.76
CA ARG A 64 10.44 22.92 -16.71
C ARG A 64 10.20 21.53 -17.28
N ARG A 65 11.19 21.05 -18.04
CA ARG A 65 11.42 19.61 -18.18
C ARG A 65 11.65 19.11 -16.77
N VAL A 66 10.64 18.48 -16.14
CA VAL A 66 10.92 17.63 -14.98
C VAL A 66 11.93 16.62 -15.51
N PRO A 67 13.17 16.56 -14.98
CA PRO A 67 14.14 15.62 -15.50
C PRO A 67 13.57 14.22 -15.24
N LEU A 68 12.99 13.62 -16.29
CA LEU A 68 12.69 12.21 -16.34
C LEU A 68 14.02 11.52 -16.06
N ARG A 69 14.12 11.00 -14.84
CA ARG A 69 15.24 10.21 -14.35
C ARG A 69 16.53 11.03 -14.21
N ARG A 70 16.67 11.71 -13.07
CA ARG A 70 18.01 11.84 -12.47
C ARG A 70 18.53 10.41 -12.37
N ARG A 71 19.45 10.01 -13.26
CA ARG A 71 20.23 8.77 -13.12
C ARG A 71 20.96 8.95 -11.79
N MET A 72 20.28 8.60 -10.69
CA MET A 72 20.95 8.49 -9.41
C MET A 72 22.02 7.43 -9.64
N SER A 73 23.25 7.79 -9.32
CA SER A 73 24.38 6.88 -9.41
C SER A 73 23.95 5.53 -8.83
N PRO A 74 24.29 4.39 -9.45
CA PRO A 74 23.94 3.07 -8.92
C PRO A 74 24.30 2.91 -7.43
N LEU A 75 25.29 3.69 -6.94
CA LEU A 75 25.65 3.81 -5.53
C LEU A 75 24.49 4.22 -4.59
N TRP A 76 23.57 5.08 -5.04
CA TRP A 76 22.38 5.44 -4.24
C TRP A 76 21.37 4.30 -4.15
N GLY A 77 21.27 3.49 -5.20
CA GLY A 77 20.50 2.25 -5.17
C GLY A 77 21.05 1.26 -4.15
N PHE A 78 22.37 1.09 -4.11
CA PHE A 78 23.05 0.26 -3.09
C PHE A 78 22.87 0.82 -1.67
N ALA A 79 22.97 2.14 -1.49
CA ALA A 79 22.75 2.76 -0.19
C ALA A 79 21.32 2.53 0.32
N ALA A 80 20.30 2.72 -0.54
CA ALA A 80 18.91 2.46 -0.20
C ALA A 80 18.67 0.98 0.15
N ALA A 81 19.23 0.05 -0.65
CA ALA A 81 19.13 -1.38 -0.39
C ALA A 81 19.79 -1.79 0.94
N ALA A 82 20.96 -1.22 1.25
CA ALA A 82 21.66 -1.49 2.52
C ALA A 82 20.87 -0.98 3.73
N VAL A 83 20.25 0.20 3.64
CA VAL A 83 19.39 0.74 4.71
C VAL A 83 18.16 -0.15 4.92
N VAL A 84 17.53 -0.63 3.84
CA VAL A 84 16.39 -1.56 3.94
C VAL A 84 16.83 -2.89 4.54
N ALA A 85 17.95 -3.46 4.11
CA ALA A 85 18.48 -4.71 4.65
C ALA A 85 18.83 -4.60 6.14
N LEU A 86 19.49 -3.52 6.55
CA LEU A 86 19.76 -3.22 7.96
C LEU A 86 18.45 -3.06 8.74
N GLY A 87 17.50 -2.29 8.22
CA GLY A 87 16.19 -2.10 8.84
C GLY A 87 15.43 -3.42 9.04
N LEU A 88 15.42 -4.29 8.03
CA LEU A 88 14.80 -5.62 8.13
C LEU A 88 15.53 -6.51 9.12
N PHE A 89 16.87 -6.50 9.13
CA PHE A 89 17.67 -7.27 10.08
C PHE A 89 17.42 -6.83 11.53
N PHE A 90 17.45 -5.52 11.80
CA PHE A 90 17.14 -4.98 13.12
C PHE A 90 15.68 -5.20 13.53
N CYS A 91 14.73 -5.11 12.59
CA CYS A 91 13.33 -5.37 12.87
C CYS A 91 13.10 -6.85 13.23
N ALA A 92 13.78 -7.77 12.52
CA ALA A 92 13.74 -9.19 12.82
C ALA A 92 14.35 -9.50 14.20
N GLU A 93 15.47 -8.85 14.56
CA GLU A 93 16.11 -9.05 15.87
C GLU A 93 15.29 -8.42 17.02
N LEU A 94 14.65 -7.27 16.79
CA LEU A 94 13.79 -6.60 17.78
C LEU A 94 12.47 -7.35 18.00
N LEU A 95 11.91 -7.95 16.94
CA LEU A 95 10.70 -8.78 17.00
C LEU A 95 10.99 -10.22 17.41
N ARG A 96 12.26 -10.56 17.67
CA ARG A 96 12.66 -11.90 18.05
C ARG A 96 12.02 -12.23 19.39
N LYS A 97 11.16 -13.26 19.40
CA LYS A 97 10.52 -13.74 20.62
C LYS A 97 11.49 -14.65 21.37
N PRO A 98 11.69 -14.46 22.68
CA PRO A 98 12.49 -15.39 23.47
C PRO A 98 11.80 -16.75 23.56
N TYR A 99 12.58 -17.82 23.60
CA TYR A 99 12.07 -19.18 23.76
C TYR A 99 11.57 -19.41 25.19
N CYS A 100 12.34 -18.96 26.18
CA CYS A 100 11.98 -19.00 27.60
C CYS A 100 12.74 -17.93 28.39
N TYR A 101 12.41 -17.79 29.67
CA TYR A 101 13.12 -16.92 30.61
C TYR A 101 13.76 -17.78 31.69
N ILE A 102 15.05 -17.59 31.94
CA ILE A 102 15.79 -18.21 33.04
C ILE A 102 16.23 -17.09 33.98
N ASP A 103 15.85 -17.16 35.25
CA ASP A 103 16.15 -16.13 36.27
C ASP A 103 15.80 -14.70 35.83
N GLY A 104 14.66 -14.56 35.13
CA GLY A 104 14.19 -13.27 34.59
C GLY A 104 14.95 -12.76 33.36
N ARG A 105 15.93 -13.51 32.84
CA ARG A 105 16.65 -13.18 31.59
C ARG A 105 16.06 -13.92 30.41
N ALA A 106 15.81 -13.19 29.33
CA ALA A 106 15.30 -13.71 28.07
C ALA A 106 16.35 -14.58 27.36
N VAL A 107 16.03 -15.84 27.09
CA VAL A 107 16.89 -16.79 26.37
C VAL A 107 16.38 -16.97 24.94
N TYR A 108 17.20 -16.58 23.98
CA TYR A 108 16.90 -16.61 22.55
C TYR A 108 17.59 -17.75 21.79
N ASP A 109 18.46 -18.49 22.48
CA ASP A 109 19.14 -19.66 21.95
C ASP A 109 18.35 -20.92 22.29
N LYS A 110 18.06 -21.72 21.27
CA LYS A 110 17.26 -22.94 21.37
C LYS A 110 18.00 -24.02 22.18
N GLU A 111 19.30 -24.15 21.96
CA GLU A 111 20.13 -25.14 22.67
C GLU A 111 20.16 -24.83 24.17
N ALA A 112 20.40 -23.57 24.52
CA ALA A 112 20.38 -23.08 25.90
C ALA A 112 19.00 -23.25 26.57
N ALA A 113 17.91 -22.98 25.84
CA ALA A 113 16.55 -23.20 26.35
C ALA A 113 16.27 -24.69 26.61
N MET A 114 16.76 -25.58 25.74
CA MET A 114 16.59 -27.03 25.88
C MET A 114 17.38 -27.57 27.08
N GLN A 115 18.61 -27.10 27.27
CA GLN A 115 19.47 -27.56 28.37
C GLN A 115 18.91 -27.18 29.74
N ALA A 116 18.24 -26.04 29.86
CA ALA A 116 17.54 -25.66 31.08
C ALA A 116 16.38 -26.62 31.42
N MET A 117 15.69 -27.13 30.40
CA MET A 117 14.61 -28.11 30.58
C MET A 117 15.12 -29.50 30.98
N VAL A 118 16.37 -29.86 30.66
CA VAL A 118 16.98 -31.15 31.08
C VAL A 118 17.05 -31.26 32.60
N TYR A 119 17.28 -30.16 33.32
CA TYR A 119 17.26 -30.16 34.79
C TYR A 119 15.86 -30.35 35.37
N LEU A 120 14.80 -29.96 34.65
CA LEU A 120 13.41 -30.22 35.05
C LEU A 120 13.02 -31.70 34.90
N GLU A 121 13.70 -32.45 34.04
CA GLU A 121 13.52 -33.90 33.93
C GLU A 121 13.92 -34.62 35.23
N SER A 122 14.93 -34.12 35.96
CA SER A 122 15.31 -34.64 37.28
C SER A 122 14.21 -34.41 38.35
N PHE A 123 13.37 -33.39 38.19
CA PHE A 123 12.20 -33.19 39.07
C PHE A 123 11.06 -34.17 38.80
N SER A 124 10.97 -34.77 37.60
CA SER A 124 9.99 -35.83 37.34
C SER A 124 10.32 -37.14 38.07
N ALA A 125 11.60 -37.39 38.36
CA ALA A 125 12.01 -38.51 39.22
C ALA A 125 11.60 -38.30 40.69
N LEU A 126 11.52 -37.05 41.16
CA LEU A 126 11.02 -36.72 42.50
C LEU A 126 9.51 -36.98 42.62
N ASP A 127 8.74 -36.79 41.55
CA ASP A 127 7.30 -37.09 41.53
C ASP A 127 7.02 -38.60 41.72
N ALA A 128 7.92 -39.46 41.23
CA ALA A 128 7.88 -40.91 41.50
C ALA A 128 8.17 -41.24 42.98
N SER A 129 9.05 -40.48 43.63
CA SER A 129 9.32 -40.63 45.07
C SER A 129 8.13 -40.17 45.94
N GLY A 130 7.42 -39.11 45.53
CA GLY A 130 6.22 -38.62 46.21
C GLY A 130 5.10 -39.65 46.24
N ARG A 131 4.87 -40.36 45.13
CA ARG A 131 3.88 -41.46 45.08
C ARG A 131 4.21 -42.62 46.02
N MET A 132 5.50 -42.94 46.17
CA MET A 132 5.94 -44.03 47.06
C MET A 132 5.71 -43.68 48.53
N VAL A 133 5.88 -42.41 48.91
CA VAL A 133 5.57 -41.90 50.27
C VAL A 133 4.07 -41.89 50.53
N ASP A 134 3.26 -41.47 49.55
CA ASP A 134 1.80 -41.40 49.69
C ASP A 134 1.17 -42.79 49.85
N GLU A 135 1.75 -43.79 49.19
CA GLU A 135 1.34 -45.19 49.31
C GLU A 135 1.69 -45.79 50.69
N LEU A 136 2.82 -45.39 51.27
CA LEU A 136 3.24 -45.74 52.64
C LEU A 136 2.36 -45.10 53.72
N ILE A 137 1.90 -43.87 53.51
CA ILE A 137 0.99 -43.17 54.44
C ILE A 137 -0.41 -43.76 54.40
N ARG A 138 -0.90 -44.19 53.22
CA ARG A 138 -2.24 -44.77 53.07
C ARG A 138 -2.36 -46.21 53.59
N ASN A 139 -1.24 -46.92 53.71
CA ASN A 139 -1.19 -48.34 54.10
C ASN A 139 -0.72 -48.57 55.55
N ASN A 140 -0.76 -47.53 56.38
CA ASN A 140 -0.59 -47.57 57.84
C ASN A 140 -1.87 -47.04 58.50
#